data_AF-A0A2V7HSA5-F1
#
_entry.id   AF-A0A2V7HSA5-F1
#
_cell.length_a   1.000
_cell.length_b   1.000
_cell.length_c   1.000
_cell.angle_alpha   90.00
_cell.angle_beta   90.00
_cell.angle_gamma   90.00
#
_symmetry.space_group_name_H-M   'P 1'
#
loop_
_entity.id
_entity.type
_entity.pdbx_description
1 polymer ?
#
loop_
_entity_poly.entity_id
_entity_poly.type
_entity_poly.pdbx_seq_one_letter_code
_entity_poly.pdbx_strand_id
1 'polypeptide(L)'
;FGAVLPIWQLTIGEAESLTLRAEELGLDGIFVPDHILAKPATTQHYGAHWPDPFSLLAYLAGRTRRIQLGASVIVLPYRNALVAAKAAATVDQASGGRFIFGVGVGWDE
;
A
#
# COMPACT_ATOMS: atom_id res chain seq x y z
N PHE A 1 -13.91 5.71 8.77
CA PHE A 1 -13.09 4.67 9.43
C PHE A 1 -12.32 3.88 8.38
N GLY A 2 -11.02 3.69 8.55
CA GLY A 2 -10.16 2.93 7.63
C GLY A 2 -9.29 1.91 8.36
N ALA A 3 -8.60 1.04 7.63
CA ALA A 3 -7.74 0.00 8.19
C ALA A 3 -6.37 -0.02 7.52
N VAL A 4 -5.32 -0.31 8.29
CA VAL A 4 -3.99 -0.61 7.74
C VAL A 4 -3.93 -2.11 7.51
N LEU A 5 -3.60 -2.53 6.29
CA LEU A 5 -3.37 -3.95 6.00
C LEU A 5 -2.14 -4.43 6.78
N PRO A 6 -2.13 -5.69 7.23
CA PRO A 6 -1.01 -6.19 8.02
C PRO A 6 0.27 -6.07 7.20
N ILE A 7 1.31 -5.63 7.88
CA ILE A 7 2.61 -5.30 7.30
C ILE A 7 3.39 -6.59 6.95
N TRP A 8 2.95 -7.75 7.46
CA TRP A 8 3.71 -8.99 7.52
C TRP A 8 3.03 -10.15 6.79
N GLN A 9 3.82 -10.88 5.98
CA GLN A 9 3.40 -12.06 5.20
C GLN A 9 2.14 -11.87 4.34
N LEU A 10 1.82 -10.63 3.97
CA LEU A 10 0.63 -10.34 3.21
C LEU A 10 0.83 -10.78 1.76
N THR A 11 0.18 -11.88 1.38
CA THR A 11 0.10 -12.25 -0.03
C THR A 11 -0.82 -11.29 -0.78
N ILE A 12 -0.63 -11.19 -2.11
CA ILE A 12 -1.49 -10.35 -2.95
C ILE A 12 -2.97 -10.79 -2.86
N GLY A 13 -3.22 -12.10 -2.76
CA GLY A 13 -4.58 -12.64 -2.63
C GLY A 13 -5.24 -12.32 -1.29
N GLU A 14 -4.48 -12.34 -0.19
CA GLU A 14 -4.99 -11.90 1.12
C GLU A 14 -5.27 -10.40 1.13
N ALA A 15 -4.38 -9.60 0.52
CA ALA A 15 -4.58 -8.15 0.39
C ALA A 15 -5.87 -7.84 -0.38
N GLU A 16 -6.12 -8.56 -1.49
CA GLU A 16 -7.37 -8.47 -2.23
C GLU A 16 -8.57 -8.82 -1.36
N SER A 17 -8.57 -10.01 -0.75
CA SER A 17 -9.69 -10.50 0.05
C SER A 17 -10.05 -9.54 1.19
N LEU A 18 -9.05 -9.07 1.94
CA LEU A 18 -9.24 -8.11 3.04
C LEU A 18 -9.75 -6.77 2.53
N THR A 19 -9.23 -6.29 1.39
CA THR A 19 -9.64 -5.00 0.82
C THR A 19 -11.09 -5.04 0.32
N LEU A 20 -11.47 -6.10 -0.39
CA LEU A 20 -12.84 -6.30 -0.85
C LEU A 20 -13.79 -6.39 0.35
N ARG A 21 -13.40 -7.14 1.38
CA ARG A 21 -14.20 -7.26 2.59
C ARG A 21 -14.34 -5.93 3.34
N ALA A 22 -13.28 -5.14 3.42
CA ALA A 22 -13.33 -3.79 4.00
C ALA A 22 -14.29 -2.87 3.21
N GLU A 23 -14.26 -2.94 1.88
CA GLU A 23 -15.17 -2.17 1.02
C GLU A 23 -16.64 -2.55 1.24
N GLU A 24 -16.94 -3.86 1.30
CA GLU A 24 -18.29 -4.40 1.60
C GLU A 24 -18.82 -3.96 2.96
N LEU A 25 -17.94 -3.91 3.97
CA LEU A 25 -18.28 -3.47 5.33
C LEU A 25 -18.42 -1.96 5.46
N GLY A 26 -18.20 -1.19 4.38
CA GLY A 26 -18.39 0.25 4.37
C GLY A 26 -17.19 1.04 4.91
N LEU A 27 -16.00 0.44 5.00
CA LEU A 27 -14.79 1.20 5.38
C LEU A 27 -14.46 2.25 4.32
N ASP A 28 -13.89 3.36 4.75
CA ASP A 28 -13.56 4.49 3.88
C ASP A 28 -12.22 4.31 3.18
N GLY A 29 -11.27 3.58 3.77
CA GLY A 29 -9.96 3.38 3.17
C GLY A 29 -9.18 2.19 3.71
N ILE A 30 -8.30 1.65 2.88
CA ILE A 30 -7.23 0.72 3.27
C ILE A 30 -5.87 1.36 3.04
N PHE A 31 -4.91 1.02 3.90
CA PHE A 31 -3.57 1.57 3.83
C PHE A 31 -2.52 0.46 3.83
N VAL A 32 -1.49 0.60 2.99
CA VAL A 32 -0.36 -0.32 2.94
C VAL A 32 0.96 0.40 3.29
N PRO A 33 1.87 -0.26 4.02
CA PRO A 33 3.18 0.30 4.34
C PRO A 33 4.12 0.25 3.12
N ASP A 34 5.19 1.04 3.15
CA ASP A 34 6.31 0.95 2.21
C ASP A 34 7.54 0.40 2.91
N HIS A 35 8.03 -0.74 2.44
CA HIS A 35 9.26 -1.36 2.90
C HIS A 35 10.01 -1.87 1.68
N ILE A 36 11.13 -1.23 1.34
CA ILE A 36 11.97 -1.62 0.20
C ILE A 36 12.94 -2.72 0.62
N LEU A 37 13.47 -2.61 1.85
CA LEU A 37 14.30 -3.60 2.49
C LEU A 37 13.74 -3.95 3.87
N ALA A 38 14.09 -5.14 4.33
CA ALA A 38 13.82 -5.55 5.70
C ALA A 38 15.07 -6.25 6.25
N LYS A 39 15.61 -5.71 7.35
CA LYS A 39 16.71 -6.35 8.09
C LYS A 39 16.37 -7.81 8.46
N PRO A 40 17.37 -8.70 8.61
CA PRO A 40 17.15 -10.08 9.04
C PRO A 40 16.32 -10.21 10.33
N ALA A 41 16.51 -9.32 11.30
CA ALA A 41 15.73 -9.30 12.54
C ALA A 41 14.25 -8.95 12.29
N THR A 42 13.99 -8.02 11.36
CA THR A 42 12.64 -7.62 10.91
C THR A 42 11.98 -8.75 10.16
N THR A 43 12.65 -9.39 9.20
CA THR A 43 12.09 -10.50 8.42
C THR A 43 11.86 -11.76 9.27
N GLN A 44 12.63 -11.97 10.34
CA GLN A 44 12.38 -13.06 11.29
C GLN A 44 11.09 -12.86 12.10
N HIS A 45 10.78 -11.62 12.49
CA HIS A 45 9.56 -11.30 13.24
C HIS A 45 8.31 -11.15 12.36
N TYR A 46 8.51 -10.64 11.15
CA TYR A 46 7.43 -10.14 10.29
C TYR A 46 7.35 -10.85 8.92
N GLY A 47 8.20 -11.84 8.69
CA GLY A 47 8.25 -12.59 7.45
C GLY A 47 8.99 -11.86 6.32
N ALA A 48 9.15 -12.56 5.20
CA ALA A 48 9.98 -12.10 4.08
C ALA A 48 9.18 -11.47 2.93
N HIS A 49 7.85 -11.44 3.02
CA HIS A 49 6.98 -10.98 1.93
C HIS A 49 6.39 -9.61 2.23
N TRP A 50 6.85 -8.62 1.46
CA TRP A 50 6.48 -7.21 1.57
C TRP A 50 6.20 -6.71 0.16
N PRO A 51 4.92 -6.62 -0.26
CA PRO A 51 4.58 -6.14 -1.59
C PRO A 51 5.02 -4.70 -1.81
N ASP A 52 5.51 -4.36 -3.00
CA ASP A 52 5.70 -2.96 -3.37
C ASP A 52 4.34 -2.23 -3.30
N PRO A 53 4.25 -1.12 -2.53
CA PRO A 53 2.97 -0.47 -2.27
C PRO A 53 2.32 0.10 -3.52
N PHE A 54 3.08 0.69 -4.46
CA PHE A 54 2.49 1.22 -5.68
C PHE A 54 1.90 0.11 -6.55
N SER A 55 2.62 -1.00 -6.70
CA SER A 55 2.16 -2.16 -7.46
C SER A 55 0.92 -2.79 -6.84
N LEU A 56 0.92 -2.98 -5.52
CA LEU A 56 -0.23 -3.54 -4.81
C LEU A 56 -1.45 -2.61 -4.89
N LEU A 57 -1.27 -1.30 -4.67
CA LEU A 57 -2.38 -0.35 -4.73
C LEU A 57 -2.93 -0.20 -6.15
N ALA A 58 -2.08 -0.22 -7.18
CA ALA A 58 -2.52 -0.27 -8.58
C ALA A 58 -3.36 -1.52 -8.87
N TYR A 59 -2.95 -2.67 -8.34
CA TYR A 59 -3.69 -3.93 -8.47
C TYR A 59 -5.06 -3.86 -7.78
N LEU A 60 -5.11 -3.36 -6.54
CA LEU A 60 -6.35 -3.21 -5.77
C LEU A 60 -7.29 -2.14 -6.37
N ALA A 61 -6.74 -1.13 -7.03
CA ALA A 61 -7.52 -0.09 -7.73
C ALA A 61 -8.45 -0.69 -8.78
N GLY A 62 -7.97 -1.68 -9.55
CA GLY A 62 -8.79 -2.37 -10.55
C GLY A 62 -9.87 -3.30 -9.99
N ARG A 63 -9.83 -3.60 -8.69
CA ARG A 63 -10.72 -4.58 -8.02
C ARG A 63 -11.77 -3.96 -7.12
N THR A 64 -11.61 -2.68 -6.80
CA THR A 64 -12.48 -1.92 -5.90
C THR A 64 -13.15 -0.78 -6.64
N ARG A 65 -14.24 -0.24 -6.09
CA ARG A 65 -15.02 0.82 -6.76
C ARG A 65 -15.23 2.08 -5.92
N ARG A 66 -15.09 1.99 -4.60
CA ARG A 66 -15.45 3.05 -3.65
C ARG A 66 -14.35 3.32 -2.63
N ILE A 67 -13.75 2.28 -2.05
CA ILE A 67 -12.82 2.44 -0.92
C ILE A 67 -11.58 3.23 -1.33
N GLN A 68 -11.11 4.12 -0.47
CA GLN A 68 -9.84 4.82 -0.69
C GLN A 68 -8.66 3.86 -0.54
N LEU A 69 -7.64 4.05 -1.36
CA LEU A 69 -6.46 3.22 -1.39
C LEU A 69 -5.26 4.09 -1.02
N GLY A 70 -4.63 3.82 0.12
CA GLY A 70 -3.60 4.70 0.66
C GLY A 70 -2.26 4.02 0.88
N ALA A 71 -1.20 4.81 0.83
CA ALA A 71 0.07 4.45 1.42
C ALA A 71 0.16 5.03 2.85
N SER A 72 0.67 4.24 3.80
CA SER A 72 0.93 4.69 5.17
C SER A 72 2.27 4.12 5.67
N VAL A 73 3.39 4.65 5.19
CA VAL A 73 3.56 5.76 4.22
C VAL A 73 4.58 5.35 3.17
N ILE A 74 4.59 5.98 1.99
CA ILE A 74 5.72 5.88 1.05
C ILE A 74 6.95 6.54 1.68
N VAL A 75 8.07 5.81 1.74
CA VAL A 75 9.34 6.35 2.23
C VAL A 75 10.00 7.08 1.06
N LEU A 76 9.55 8.31 0.83
CA LEU A 76 9.90 9.07 -0.37
C LEU A 76 11.41 9.26 -0.57
N PRO A 77 12.25 9.46 0.47
CA PRO A 77 13.70 9.59 0.31
C PRO A 77 14.40 8.37 -0.33
N TYR A 78 13.81 7.17 -0.27
CA TYR A 78 14.39 5.98 -0.89
C TYR A 78 14.01 5.79 -2.36
N ARG A 79 13.15 6.65 -2.90
CA ARG A 79 12.64 6.54 -4.27
C ARG A 79 13.07 7.75 -5.09
N ASN A 80 13.30 7.55 -6.39
CA ASN A 80 13.46 8.67 -7.30
C ASN A 80 12.14 9.46 -7.35
N ALA A 81 12.18 10.77 -7.07
CA ALA A 81 10.99 11.60 -6.94
C ALA A 81 10.13 11.63 -8.20
N LEU A 82 10.73 11.67 -9.40
CA LEU A 82 9.98 11.69 -10.66
C LEU A 82 9.30 10.34 -10.92
N VAL A 83 9.99 9.23 -10.62
CA VAL A 83 9.42 7.88 -10.77
C VAL A 83 8.28 7.66 -9.77
N ALA A 84 8.47 8.06 -8.51
CA ALA A 84 7.44 7.98 -7.48
C ALA A 84 6.20 8.82 -7.85
N ALA A 85 6.40 10.05 -8.35
CA ALA A 85 5.31 10.89 -8.82
C ALA A 85 4.54 10.25 -9.99
N LYS A 86 5.25 9.61 -10.94
CA LYS A 86 4.62 8.92 -12.07
C LYS A 86 3.81 7.70 -11.61
N ALA A 87 4.35 6.92 -10.67
CA ALA A 87 3.65 5.78 -10.08
C ALA A 87 2.40 6.23 -9.31
N ALA A 88 2.52 7.25 -8.45
CA ALA A 88 1.41 7.86 -7.72
C ALA A 88 0.29 8.33 -8.66
N ALA A 89 0.63 9.08 -9.71
CA ALA A 89 -0.35 9.53 -10.70
C ALA A 89 -1.03 8.37 -11.45
N THR A 90 -0.31 7.25 -11.63
CA THR A 90 -0.86 6.05 -12.29
C THR A 90 -1.87 5.35 -11.38
N VAL A 91 -1.55 5.20 -10.09
CA VAL A 91 -2.47 4.63 -9.10
C VAL A 91 -3.70 5.53 -8.94
N ASP A 92 -3.51 6.84 -8.87
CA ASP A 92 -4.61 7.81 -8.78
C ASP A 92 -5.59 7.66 -9.94
N GLN A 93 -5.09 7.68 -11.18
CA GLN A 93 -5.91 7.47 -12.37
C GLN A 93 -6.56 6.09 -12.41
N ALA A 94 -5.82 5.02 -12.11
CA ALA A 94 -6.36 3.66 -12.09
C ALA A 94 -7.47 3.47 -11.05
N SER A 95 -7.38 4.20 -9.93
CA SER A 95 -8.36 4.16 -8.85
C SER A 95 -9.57 5.08 -9.09
N GLY A 96 -9.52 5.97 -10.10
CA GLY A 96 -10.53 6.99 -10.32
C GLY A 96 -10.51 8.11 -9.26
N GLY A 97 -9.32 8.52 -8.82
CA GLY A 97 -9.14 9.58 -7.83
C GLY A 97 -9.28 9.15 -6.37
N ARG A 98 -9.22 7.84 -6.09
CA ARG A 98 -9.35 7.26 -4.74
C ARG A 98 -8.00 7.06 -4.04
N PHE A 99 -6.89 7.44 -4.67
CA PHE A 99 -5.56 7.24 -4.13
C PHE A 99 -5.20 8.29 -3.07
N ILE A 100 -4.67 7.84 -1.94
CA ILE A 100 -4.11 8.70 -0.89
C ILE A 100 -2.59 8.53 -0.89
N PHE A 101 -1.89 9.56 -1.39
CA PHE A 101 -0.44 9.57 -1.41
C PHE A 101 0.17 9.99 -0.07
N GLY A 102 0.12 9.09 0.91
CA GLY A 102 0.80 9.28 2.20
C GLY A 102 2.31 9.13 2.06
N VAL A 103 3.08 10.13 2.51
CA VAL A 103 4.54 10.18 2.40
C VAL A 103 5.18 10.39 3.77
N GLY A 104 6.35 9.82 3.99
CA GLY A 104 7.15 10.01 5.19
C GLY A 104 8.65 10.07 4.91
N VAL A 105 9.40 10.45 5.94
CA VAL A 105 10.87 10.63 5.87
C VAL A 105 11.65 9.33 6.08
N GLY A 106 10.98 8.25 6.48
CA GLY A 106 11.62 6.98 6.85
C GLY A 106 12.08 6.98 8.31
N TRP A 107 12.39 5.79 8.84
CA TRP A 107 12.88 5.64 10.20
C TRP A 107 14.01 4.64 10.28
N ASP A 108 13.83 3.44 9.71
CA ASP A 108 14.84 2.40 9.64
C ASP A 108 14.38 1.32 8.64
N GLU A 109 15.24 0.90 7.71
CA GLU A 109 15.01 -0.21 6.76
C GLU A 109 16.02 -1.34 6.94
#